data_AF-A0A4R6SPW5-F1
#
_entry.id   AF-A0A4R6SPW5-F1
#
_cell.length_a   1.000
_cell.length_b   1.000
_cell.length_c   1.000
_cell.angle_alpha   90.00
_cell.angle_beta   90.00
_cell.angle_gamma   90.00
#
_symmetry.space_group_name_H-M   'P 1'
#
loop_
_entity.id
_entity.type
_entity.pdbx_description
1 polymer ?
#
loop_
_entity_poly.entity_id
_entity_poly.type
_entity_poly.pdbx_seq_one_letter_code
_entity_poly.pdbx_strand_id
1 'polypeptide(L)'
;MSDRTFRVLVRGRFTAIPAARRAELLADADKHDALFAEFTDEGTLTYDRSLTAFSVRCVIHAEEEPDAIAAGEAIAATLVAGTTHELRRTTATCMEDIKIRKRR
;
A
#
# COMPACT_ATOMS: atom_id res chain seq x y z
N MET A 1 -26.32 3.92 -4.57
CA MET A 1 -25.27 4.27 -3.60
C MET A 1 -24.07 4.66 -4.43
N SER A 2 -23.42 5.77 -4.10
CA SER A 2 -22.38 6.36 -4.95
C SER A 2 -21.02 5.87 -4.47
N ASP A 3 -20.29 5.15 -5.32
CA ASP A 3 -18.90 4.78 -5.04
C ASP A 3 -18.05 6.04 -4.88
N ARG A 4 -17.30 6.10 -3.78
CA ARG A 4 -16.37 7.18 -3.46
C ARG A 4 -14.94 6.73 -3.74
N THR A 5 -14.10 7.66 -4.15
CA THR A 5 -12.68 7.33 -4.43
C THR A 5 -11.81 7.54 -3.21
N PHE A 6 -11.15 6.49 -2.75
CA PHE A 6 -10.22 6.50 -1.62
C PHE A 6 -8.79 6.24 -2.10
N ARG A 7 -7.85 7.03 -1.60
CA ARG A 7 -6.44 6.67 -1.62
C ARG A 7 -6.10 5.96 -0.33
N VAL A 8 -5.75 4.68 -0.43
CA VAL A 8 -5.44 3.83 0.72
C VAL A 8 -3.95 3.60 0.80
N LEU A 9 -3.38 3.87 1.97
CA LEU A 9 -1.99 3.62 2.30
C LEU A 9 -1.93 2.60 3.42
N VAL A 10 -1.51 1.38 3.07
CA VAL A 10 -1.24 0.31 4.01
C VAL A 10 0.24 0.30 4.33
N ARG A 11 0.59 0.22 5.61
CA ARG A 11 1.98 0.07 6.08
C ARG A 11 2.09 -1.20 6.90
N GLY A 12 3.12 -1.98 6.62
CA GLY A 12 3.42 -3.21 7.34
C GLY A 12 4.90 -3.39 7.56
N ARG A 13 5.23 -4.42 8.33
CA ARG A 13 6.60 -4.90 8.50
C ARG A 13 6.73 -6.33 8.04
N PHE A 14 7.89 -6.67 7.51
CA PHE A 14 8.24 -8.06 7.29
C PHE A 14 8.72 -8.66 8.63
N THR A 15 8.19 -9.82 8.99
CA THR A 15 8.59 -10.54 10.21
C THR A 15 9.49 -11.73 9.88
N ALA A 16 9.25 -12.39 8.75
CA ALA A 16 10.15 -13.38 8.19
C ALA A 16 10.01 -13.40 6.66
N ILE A 17 11.15 -13.45 5.96
CA ILE A 17 11.19 -13.54 4.50
C ILE A 17 12.01 -14.78 4.14
N PRO A 18 11.44 -15.75 3.40
CA PRO A 18 12.20 -16.87 2.88
C PRO A 18 13.41 -16.40 2.06
N ALA A 19 14.55 -17.10 2.16
CA ALA A 19 15.80 -16.67 1.52
C ALA A 19 15.66 -16.47 -0.01
N ALA A 20 14.90 -17.33 -0.70
CA ALA A 20 14.60 -17.18 -2.13
C ALA A 20 13.83 -15.88 -2.42
N ARG A 21 12.75 -15.63 -1.67
CA ARG A 21 11.95 -14.42 -1.80
C ARG A 21 12.73 -13.16 -1.44
N ARG A 22 13.64 -13.25 -0.47
CA ARG A 22 14.53 -12.15 -0.08
C ARG A 22 15.48 -11.78 -1.22
N ALA A 23 16.03 -12.75 -1.93
CA ALA A 23 16.91 -12.49 -3.07
C ALA A 23 16.17 -11.80 -4.22
N GLU A 24 14.94 -12.23 -4.52
CA GLU A 24 14.07 -11.57 -5.51
C GLU A 24 13.77 -10.12 -5.13
N LEU A 25 13.30 -9.90 -3.89
CA LEU A 25 12.96 -8.55 -3.42
C LEU A 25 14.18 -7.62 -3.44
N LEU A 26 15.37 -8.11 -3.08
CA LEU A 26 16.61 -7.33 -3.13
C LEU A 26 17.05 -7.03 -4.57
N ALA A 27 16.86 -7.96 -5.51
CA ALA A 27 17.19 -7.75 -6.92
C ALA A 27 16.29 -6.68 -7.57
N ASP A 28 15.03 -6.61 -7.15
CA ASP A 28 14.07 -5.61 -7.63
C ASP A 28 13.99 -4.35 -6.74
N ALA A 29 14.74 -4.28 -5.63
CA ALA A 29 14.68 -3.17 -4.68
C ALA A 29 15.00 -1.80 -5.32
N ASP A 30 15.86 -1.77 -6.33
CA ASP A 30 16.19 -0.53 -7.06
C ASP A 30 15.08 -0.08 -8.02
N LYS A 31 14.15 -0.98 -8.38
CA LYS A 31 12.96 -0.67 -9.18
C LYS A 31 11.77 -0.26 -8.33
N HIS A 32 11.74 -0.68 -7.06
CA HIS A 32 10.65 -0.42 -6.10
C HIS A 32 10.97 0.72 -5.12
N ASP A 33 11.79 1.68 -5.55
CA ASP A 33 12.13 2.87 -4.78
C ASP A 33 10.89 3.77 -4.57
N ALA A 34 10.80 4.39 -3.39
CA ALA A 34 9.69 5.25 -2.97
C ALA A 34 9.47 6.47 -3.87
N LEU A 35 10.43 6.78 -4.75
CA LEU A 35 10.33 7.80 -5.79
C LEU A 35 9.29 7.48 -6.88
N PHE A 36 8.95 6.21 -7.08
CA PHE A 36 7.93 5.77 -8.06
C PHE A 36 6.63 5.31 -7.38
N ALA A 37 6.45 5.63 -6.10
CA ALA A 37 5.30 5.18 -5.32
C ALA A 37 4.03 5.96 -5.71
N GLU A 38 3.32 5.48 -6.72
CA GLU A 38 2.03 6.01 -7.16
C GLU A 38 0.85 5.30 -6.50
N PHE A 39 -0.32 5.94 -6.51
CA PHE A 39 -1.57 5.29 -6.14
C PHE A 39 -2.20 4.73 -7.41
N THR A 40 -2.22 3.40 -7.54
CA THR A 40 -2.79 2.66 -8.68
C THR A 40 -3.92 1.76 -8.22
N ASP A 41 -4.82 1.34 -9.11
CA ASP A 41 -5.93 0.45 -8.76
C ASP A 41 -5.43 -0.95 -8.36
N GLU A 42 -4.33 -1.43 -8.98
CA GLU A 42 -3.74 -2.73 -8.64
C GLU A 42 -2.94 -2.71 -7.32
N GLY A 43 -2.57 -1.52 -6.84
CA GLY A 43 -1.72 -1.33 -5.68
C GLY A 43 -0.22 -1.35 -6.00
N THR A 44 0.49 -0.33 -5.53
CA THR A 44 1.93 -0.20 -5.66
C THR A 44 2.62 -0.57 -4.34
N LEU A 45 3.40 -1.66 -4.36
CA LEU A 45 4.25 -2.07 -3.24
C LEU A 45 5.59 -1.31 -3.28
N THR A 46 5.93 -0.68 -2.17
CA THR A 46 7.18 0.03 -1.95
C THR A 46 7.86 -0.48 -0.69
N TYR A 47 9.14 -0.80 -0.79
CA TYR A 47 9.97 -1.26 0.33
C TYR A 47 11.41 -0.79 0.12
N ASP A 48 12.20 -0.74 1.20
CA ASP A 48 13.62 -0.43 1.11
C ASP A 48 14.48 -1.71 1.14
N ARG A 49 15.77 -1.58 0.82
CA ARG A 49 16.74 -2.69 0.83
C ARG A 49 16.95 -3.31 2.22
N SER A 50 16.55 -2.65 3.31
CA SER A 50 16.58 -3.26 4.64
C SER A 50 15.53 -4.36 4.78
N LEU A 51 14.49 -4.35 3.93
CA LEU A 51 13.37 -5.28 3.96
C LEU A 51 12.76 -5.38 5.36
N THR A 52 12.76 -4.28 6.09
CA THR A 52 12.19 -4.20 7.45
C THR A 52 10.72 -3.83 7.39
N ALA A 53 10.39 -2.86 6.54
CA ALA A 53 9.05 -2.33 6.38
C ALA A 53 8.65 -2.25 4.91
N PHE A 54 7.35 -2.27 4.68
CA PHE A 54 6.76 -2.03 3.38
C PHE A 54 5.58 -1.09 3.50
N SER A 55 5.26 -0.46 2.38
CA SER A 55 4.05 0.31 2.19
C SER A 55 3.38 -0.07 0.89
N VAL A 56 2.06 -0.17 0.90
CA VAL A 56 1.25 -0.41 -0.29
C VAL A 56 0.33 0.80 -0.46
N ARG A 57 0.32 1.36 -1.67
CA ARG A 57 -0.54 2.47 -2.07
C ARG A 57 -1.50 1.99 -3.14
N CYS A 58 -2.80 2.06 -2.88
CA CYS A 58 -3.83 1.72 -3.86
C CYS A 58 -4.93 2.77 -3.93
N VAL A 59 -5.58 2.86 -5.09
CA VAL A 59 -6.84 3.56 -5.26
C VAL A 59 -7.96 2.53 -5.09
N ILE A 60 -8.96 2.88 -4.29
CA ILE A 60 -10.12 2.02 -4.04
C ILE A 60 -11.39 2.83 -4.26
N HIS A 61 -12.32 2.24 -4.98
CA HIS A 61 -13.69 2.73 -5.10
C HIS A 61 -14.56 1.94 -4.12
N ALA A 62 -15.15 2.64 -3.14
CA ALA A 62 -16.00 2.05 -2.12
C ALA A 62 -17.05 3.04 -1.63
N GLU A 63 -18.11 2.55 -0.99
CA GLU A 63 -19.16 3.42 -0.45
C GLU A 63 -18.71 4.06 0.87
N GLU A 64 -18.08 3.27 1.75
CA GLU A 64 -17.65 3.70 3.07
C GLU A 64 -16.14 3.53 3.29
N GLU A 65 -15.56 4.35 4.17
CA GLU A 65 -14.13 4.27 4.52
C GLU A 65 -13.69 2.90 5.05
N PRO A 66 -14.46 2.19 5.90
CA PRO A 66 -14.11 0.85 6.37
C PRO A 66 -13.96 -0.17 5.23
N ASP A 67 -14.81 -0.08 4.21
CA ASP A 67 -14.73 -0.96 3.03
C ASP A 67 -13.47 -0.68 2.22
N ALA A 68 -13.13 0.60 2.05
CA ALA A 68 -11.88 1.00 1.40
C ALA A 68 -10.64 0.48 2.15
N ILE A 69 -10.66 0.55 3.49
CA ILE A 69 -9.60 0.00 4.34
C ILE A 69 -9.48 -1.51 4.13
N ALA A 70 -10.59 -2.25 4.23
CA ALA A 70 -10.60 -3.70 4.08
C ALA A 70 -10.09 -4.14 2.69
N ALA A 71 -10.53 -3.47 1.63
CA ALA A 71 -10.07 -3.74 0.27
C ALA A 71 -8.58 -3.43 0.08
N GLY A 72 -8.10 -2.31 0.63
CA GLY A 72 -6.67 -1.97 0.58
C GLY A 72 -5.80 -2.96 1.34
N GLU A 73 -6.24 -3.46 2.50
CA GLU A 73 -5.55 -4.51 3.25
C GLU A 73 -5.51 -5.84 2.49
N ALA A 74 -6.59 -6.19 1.78
CA ALA A 74 -6.62 -7.38 0.93
C ALA A 74 -5.61 -7.28 -0.22
N ILE A 75 -5.55 -6.15 -0.92
CA ILE A 75 -4.55 -5.89 -1.97
C ILE A 75 -3.13 -5.99 -1.40
N ALA A 76 -2.89 -5.38 -0.24
CA ALA A 76 -1.59 -5.45 0.40
C ALA A 76 -1.20 -6.90 0.72
N ALA A 77 -2.10 -7.68 1.30
CA ALA A 77 -1.87 -9.10 1.60
C ALA A 77 -1.53 -9.92 0.35
N THR A 78 -2.16 -9.62 -0.79
CA THR A 78 -1.82 -10.24 -2.08
C THR A 78 -0.42 -9.84 -2.56
N LEU A 79 -0.04 -8.56 -2.48
CA LEU A 79 1.27 -8.08 -2.96
C LEU A 79 2.44 -8.61 -2.13
N VAL A 80 2.25 -8.80 -0.83
CA VAL A 80 3.27 -9.37 0.07
C VAL A 80 3.07 -10.87 0.33
N ALA A 81 2.21 -11.53 -0.45
CA ALA A 81 2.04 -12.98 -0.41
C ALA A 81 3.40 -13.69 -0.59
N GLY A 82 3.59 -14.79 0.16
CA GLY A 82 4.87 -15.52 0.21
C GLY A 82 5.90 -14.93 1.19
N THR A 83 5.58 -13.85 1.90
CA THR A 83 6.34 -13.37 3.05
C THR A 83 5.51 -13.46 4.32
N THR A 84 6.15 -13.66 5.48
CA THR A 84 5.49 -13.45 6.77
C THR A 84 5.57 -11.97 7.09
N HIS A 85 4.40 -11.37 7.30
CA HIS A 85 4.26 -9.93 7.48
C HIS A 85 3.21 -9.60 8.55
N GLU A 86 3.29 -8.39 9.08
CA GLU A 86 2.32 -7.82 10.00
C GLU A 86 1.93 -6.43 9.49
N LEU A 87 0.62 -6.20 9.31
CA LEU A 87 0.09 -4.88 9.03
C LEU A 87 0.14 -4.03 10.29
N ARG A 88 0.68 -2.82 10.19
CA ARG A 88 0.84 -1.89 11.33
C ARG A 88 -0.18 -0.78 11.31
N ARG A 89 -0.46 -0.25 10.12
CA ARG A 89 -1.36 0.89 9.96
C ARG A 89 -1.92 0.93 8.56
N THR A 90 -3.23 1.07 8.47
CA THR A 90 -3.93 1.40 7.24
C THR A 90 -4.52 2.79 7.38
N THR A 91 -4.50 3.57 6.30
CA THR A 91 -5.12 4.89 6.27
C THR A 91 -5.79 5.06 4.92
N ALA A 92 -7.10 5.28 4.94
CA ALA A 92 -7.87 5.63 3.77
C ALA A 92 -8.08 7.15 3.75
N THR A 93 -8.00 7.76 2.57
CA THR A 93 -8.29 9.18 2.38
C THR A 93 -9.30 9.31 1.27
N CYS A 94 -10.51 9.73 1.61
CA CYS A 94 -11.55 10.04 0.63
C CYS A 94 -11.14 11.28 -0.17
N MET A 95 -11.00 11.12 -1.48
CA MET A 95 -10.54 12.19 -2.38
C MET A 95 -11.60 13.28 -2.59
N GLU A 96 -12.87 12.96 -2.40
CA GLU A 96 -13.98 13.92 -2.43
C GLU A 96 -14.01 14.83 -1.19
N ASP A 97 -13.52 14.33 -0.05
CA ASP A 97 -13.49 15.09 1.20
C ASP A 97 -12.26 16.01 1.30
N ILE A 98 -11.28 15.86 0.38
CA ILE A 98 -10.09 16.72 0.34
C ILE A 98 -10.49 18.13 -0.13
N LYS A 99 -10.64 19.03 0.84
CA LYS A 99 -10.67 20.48 0.57
C LYS A 99 -9.26 20.99 0.27
N ILE A 100 -8.96 21.26 -1.00
CA ILE A 100 -7.71 21.94 -1.39
C ILE A 100 -7.74 23.37 -0.83
N ARG A 101 -6.97 23.64 0.23
CA ARG A 101 -6.70 25.01 0.68
C ARG A 101 -5.69 25.64 -0.28
N LYS A 102 -6.16 26.44 -1.24
CA LYS A 102 -5.29 27.31 -2.04
C LYS A 102 -4.60 28.31 -1.11
N ARG A 103 -3.26 28.30 -1.05
CA ARG A 103 -2.51 29.37 -0.38
C ARG A 103 -2.71 30.66 -1.19
N ARG A 104 -3.17 31.72 -0.54
CA ARG A 104 -3.30 33.07 -1.11
C ARG A 104 -2.01 33.84 -0.92
#